data_AF-A0AAN1FKZ0-F1
#
_entry.id   AF-A0AAN1FKZ0-F1
#
_cell.length_a   1.000
_cell.length_b   1.000
_cell.length_c   1.000
_cell.angle_alpha   90.00
_cell.angle_beta   90.00
_cell.angle_gamma   90.00
#
_symmetry.space_group_name_H-M   'P 1'
#
loop_
_entity.id
_entity.type
_entity.pdbx_description
1 polymer ?
#
loop_
_entity_poly.entity_id
_entity_poly.type
_entity_poly.pdbx_seq_one_letter_code
_entity_poly.pdbx_strand_id
1 'polypeptide(L)'
;MKPWKVILPLMLSGGLVACSTTPTEPVTPPQVEQPKQDTEAAKSEKETEKSATETESTKKESDTQKAQPEKETKPAEKPEAKPEKPVAKPAPVKNEEGKLILGEQEYVRLVDMKVTTKARIDTGATTSSLSAVDIVPFERDGKEWVKFKVKHSGVESKEMSMPVERWVKVKQSSSEESDKRPVIVSVIKIGDMTSKTEFTLADRTHLKYPVLLGRSFFRDVALVDVSRKYVQPKPSSK
;
A
#
# COMPACT_ATOMS: atom_id res chain seq x y z
N MET A 1 41.55 41.54 51.60
CA MET A 1 40.64 42.11 52.63
C MET A 1 39.26 41.50 52.47
N LYS A 2 38.50 41.33 53.56
CA LYS A 2 37.05 40.95 53.62
C LYS A 2 36.57 39.75 52.77
N PRO A 3 36.44 38.54 53.37
CA PRO A 3 35.55 37.51 52.87
C PRO A 3 34.12 37.73 53.40
N TRP A 4 33.11 37.81 52.52
CA TRP A 4 31.71 37.93 52.94
C TRP A 4 31.05 36.53 53.02
N LYS A 5 30.60 36.13 54.21
CA LYS A 5 29.73 34.95 54.40
C LYS A 5 28.27 35.38 54.28
N VAL A 6 27.49 34.74 53.41
CA VAL A 6 26.02 34.84 53.45
C VAL A 6 25.49 33.60 54.15
N ILE A 7 24.61 33.79 55.14
CA ILE A 7 24.00 32.72 55.95
C ILE A 7 22.48 32.94 55.94
N LEU A 8 21.75 32.00 55.33
CA LEU A 8 20.31 31.69 55.53
C LEU A 8 19.30 32.85 55.31
N PRO A 9 17.99 32.58 55.05
CA PRO A 9 17.14 31.74 55.89
C PRO A 9 16.45 30.56 55.18
N LEU A 10 16.21 29.52 55.97
CA LEU A 10 15.34 28.38 55.65
C LEU A 10 13.88 28.82 55.82
N MET A 11 13.13 29.03 54.74
CA MET A 11 11.69 29.25 54.84
C MET A 11 10.94 27.92 54.99
N LEU A 12 10.51 27.64 56.22
CA LEU A 12 9.61 26.54 56.54
C LEU A 12 8.15 26.99 56.32
N SER A 13 7.61 26.76 55.12
CA SER A 13 6.20 27.05 54.80
C SER A 13 5.39 25.77 54.68
N GLY A 14 4.74 25.37 55.79
CA GLY A 14 3.83 24.21 55.79
C GLY A 14 2.53 24.51 55.04
N GLY A 15 2.32 23.86 53.90
CA GLY A 15 1.04 23.83 53.19
C GLY A 15 0.19 22.65 53.66
N LEU A 16 -1.05 22.91 54.07
CA LEU A 16 -1.98 21.87 54.53
C LEU A 16 -2.46 20.99 53.37
N VAL A 17 -2.37 19.67 53.55
CA VAL A 17 -2.97 18.70 52.62
C VAL A 17 -4.45 18.56 52.92
N ALA A 18 -5.30 19.14 52.07
CA ALA A 18 -6.75 19.02 52.15
C ALA A 18 -7.28 18.01 51.11
N CYS A 19 -7.32 16.73 51.48
CA CYS A 19 -7.87 15.67 50.63
C CYS A 19 -9.42 15.68 50.67
N SER A 20 -10.06 16.47 49.81
CA SER A 20 -11.51 16.41 49.59
C SER A 20 -11.89 15.31 48.58
N THR A 21 -11.90 14.05 49.02
CA THR A 21 -12.35 12.92 48.19
C THR A 21 -13.88 12.89 48.10
N THR A 22 -14.44 13.54 47.08
CA THR A 22 -15.83 13.28 46.66
C THR A 22 -15.93 11.86 46.10
N PRO A 23 -16.85 11.00 46.58
CA PRO A 23 -17.12 9.72 45.96
C PRO A 23 -17.72 9.93 44.56
N THR A 24 -16.94 9.66 43.52
CA THR A 24 -17.46 9.53 42.16
C THR A 24 -18.00 8.12 42.02
N GLU A 25 -19.32 7.95 41.91
CA GLU A 25 -19.90 6.65 41.59
C GLU A 25 -19.39 6.17 40.22
N PRO A 26 -19.06 4.87 40.06
CA PRO A 26 -18.62 4.35 38.77
C PRO A 26 -19.79 4.38 37.78
N VAL A 27 -19.76 5.34 36.86
CA VAL A 27 -20.71 5.40 35.74
C VAL A 27 -20.42 4.24 34.78
N THR A 28 -21.12 3.12 35.00
CA THR A 28 -21.08 1.96 34.13
C THR A 28 -21.52 2.37 32.71
N PRO A 29 -20.68 2.19 31.67
CA PRO A 29 -21.12 2.44 30.30
C PRO A 29 -22.23 1.45 29.95
N PRO A 30 -23.27 1.88 29.19
CA PRO A 30 -24.41 1.01 28.89
C PRO A 30 -23.94 -0.23 28.12
N GLN A 31 -24.25 -1.41 28.64
CA GLN A 31 -23.94 -2.65 27.94
C GLN A 31 -24.82 -2.74 26.69
N VAL A 32 -24.19 -2.87 25.52
CA VAL A 32 -24.87 -3.27 24.30
C VAL A 32 -25.22 -4.74 24.44
N GLU A 33 -26.49 -5.04 24.64
CA GLU A 33 -27.01 -6.40 24.79
C GLU A 33 -26.81 -7.17 23.48
N GLN A 34 -25.79 -8.03 23.44
CA GLN A 34 -25.57 -8.94 22.32
C GLN A 34 -26.62 -10.07 22.38
N PRO A 35 -27.34 -10.36 21.27
CA PRO A 35 -28.23 -11.50 21.22
C PRO A 35 -27.48 -12.80 21.50
N LYS A 36 -28.01 -13.59 22.44
CA LYS A 36 -27.54 -14.95 22.69
C LYS A 36 -27.85 -15.81 21.46
N GLN A 37 -26.87 -16.60 21.03
CA GLN A 37 -27.13 -17.86 20.34
C GLN A 37 -26.34 -18.94 21.08
N ASP A 38 -27.01 -20.02 21.42
CA ASP A 38 -26.51 -21.00 22.37
C ASP A 38 -25.47 -21.95 21.77
N THR A 39 -24.56 -22.42 22.63
CA THR A 39 -23.56 -23.42 22.27
C THR A 39 -24.15 -24.81 22.46
N GLU A 40 -24.35 -25.56 21.38
CA GLU A 40 -24.46 -27.02 21.44
C GLU A 40 -23.30 -27.67 20.68
N ALA A 41 -22.56 -28.53 21.38
CA ALA A 41 -21.39 -29.22 20.85
C ALA A 41 -21.67 -30.73 20.78
N ALA A 42 -22.00 -31.22 19.58
CA ALA A 42 -22.01 -32.64 19.27
C ALA A 42 -20.67 -33.07 18.66
N LYS A 43 -20.32 -34.34 18.83
CA LYS A 43 -18.99 -34.92 18.57
C LYS A 43 -19.14 -36.16 17.67
N SER A 44 -18.03 -36.55 17.04
CA SER A 44 -17.88 -37.76 16.20
C SER A 44 -18.57 -37.67 14.82
N GLU A 45 -18.17 -38.47 13.83
CA GLU A 45 -17.16 -39.56 13.85
C GLU A 45 -16.18 -39.45 12.66
N LYS A 46 -15.13 -40.29 12.69
CA LYS A 46 -14.14 -40.47 11.63
C LYS A 46 -14.50 -41.71 10.83
N GLU A 47 -14.56 -41.61 9.51
CA GLU A 47 -14.44 -42.77 8.65
C GLU A 47 -13.53 -42.51 7.44
N THR A 48 -13.17 -43.57 6.71
CA THR A 48 -12.04 -43.58 5.78
C THR A 48 -12.24 -44.66 4.75
N GLU A 49 -12.16 -44.35 3.45
CA GLU A 49 -12.05 -45.40 2.44
C GLU A 49 -11.15 -45.01 1.26
N LYS A 50 -10.58 -46.05 0.63
CA LYS A 50 -9.70 -45.97 -0.54
C LYS A 50 -10.33 -46.71 -1.72
N SER A 51 -10.12 -46.18 -2.91
CA SER A 51 -10.11 -46.90 -4.20
C SER A 51 -9.35 -46.00 -5.19
N ALA A 52 -8.31 -46.40 -5.95
CA ALA A 52 -7.83 -47.73 -6.36
C ALA A 52 -8.85 -48.47 -7.26
N THR A 53 -8.56 -48.91 -8.49
CA THR A 53 -7.28 -49.06 -9.23
C THR A 53 -7.53 -48.89 -10.76
N GLU A 54 -6.50 -49.15 -11.56
CA GLU A 54 -6.34 -49.30 -13.04
C GLU A 54 -7.58 -49.80 -13.87
N THR A 55 -7.64 -49.76 -15.21
CA THR A 55 -6.57 -50.01 -16.22
C THR A 55 -6.86 -49.41 -17.62
N GLU A 56 -5.86 -49.39 -18.49
CA GLU A 56 -5.92 -49.02 -19.92
C GLU A 56 -6.78 -49.94 -20.81
N SER A 57 -7.18 -49.44 -21.99
CA SER A 57 -7.31 -50.23 -23.24
C SER A 57 -7.26 -49.33 -24.49
N THR A 58 -6.61 -49.79 -25.56
CA THR A 58 -6.23 -48.97 -26.74
C THR A 58 -6.45 -49.68 -28.08
N LYS A 59 -7.13 -49.03 -29.04
CA LYS A 59 -6.99 -49.07 -30.54
C LYS A 59 -8.17 -48.28 -31.18
N LYS A 60 -8.08 -47.52 -32.29
CA LYS A 60 -7.64 -47.80 -33.70
C LYS A 60 -8.58 -48.79 -34.43
N GLU A 61 -9.01 -48.61 -35.68
CA GLU A 61 -8.75 -47.59 -36.75
C GLU A 61 -9.83 -47.69 -37.87
N SER A 62 -9.74 -46.86 -38.92
CA SER A 62 -10.44 -46.94 -40.25
C SER A 62 -11.97 -46.72 -40.29
N ASP A 63 -12.69 -46.41 -41.39
CA ASP A 63 -12.45 -45.78 -42.73
C ASP A 63 -13.87 -45.47 -43.33
N THR A 64 -14.17 -44.74 -44.43
CA THR A 64 -13.61 -43.59 -45.19
C THR A 64 -14.61 -43.26 -46.36
N GLN A 65 -14.40 -42.15 -47.10
CA GLN A 65 -15.06 -41.72 -48.37
C GLN A 65 -16.34 -40.86 -48.28
N LYS A 66 -16.74 -40.03 -49.28
CA LYS A 66 -16.04 -39.08 -50.21
C LYS A 66 -17.06 -38.52 -51.23
N ALA A 67 -17.27 -37.20 -51.31
CA ALA A 67 -17.62 -36.48 -52.56
C ALA A 67 -17.61 -34.93 -52.42
N GLN A 68 -17.15 -34.26 -53.47
CA GLN A 68 -17.21 -32.82 -53.82
C GLN A 68 -17.60 -32.75 -55.33
N PRO A 69 -17.63 -31.62 -56.07
CA PRO A 69 -17.34 -30.20 -55.74
C PRO A 69 -18.67 -29.37 -55.71
N GLU A 70 -18.79 -28.05 -55.90
CA GLU A 70 -17.94 -26.87 -56.21
C GLU A 70 -18.62 -25.64 -55.49
N LYS A 71 -18.39 -24.32 -55.60
CA LYS A 71 -17.62 -23.30 -56.39
C LYS A 71 -17.62 -22.01 -55.51
N GLU A 72 -16.93 -20.87 -55.69
CA GLU A 72 -16.04 -20.21 -56.67
C GLU A 72 -14.78 -19.66 -55.94
N THR A 73 -13.91 -18.90 -56.62
CA THR A 73 -12.84 -18.09 -55.99
C THR A 73 -12.58 -16.76 -56.72
N LYS A 74 -12.44 -15.64 -55.96
CA LYS A 74 -11.61 -14.47 -56.34
C LYS A 74 -11.18 -13.70 -55.06
N PRO A 75 -9.97 -13.09 -54.98
CA PRO A 75 -9.29 -12.89 -53.70
C PRO A 75 -9.44 -11.50 -53.07
N ALA A 76 -8.82 -11.35 -51.90
CA ALA A 76 -8.87 -10.20 -51.02
C ALA A 76 -8.38 -8.88 -51.62
N GLU A 77 -9.03 -7.79 -51.19
CA GLU A 77 -8.57 -6.41 -51.33
C GLU A 77 -8.10 -5.89 -49.97
N LYS A 78 -7.08 -5.03 -49.96
CA LYS A 78 -6.38 -4.53 -48.77
C LYS A 78 -6.82 -3.09 -48.48
N PRO A 79 -7.54 -2.81 -47.37
CA PRO A 79 -7.79 -1.44 -46.95
C PRO A 79 -6.48 -0.70 -46.67
N GLU A 80 -6.32 0.49 -47.24
CA GLU A 80 -5.07 1.23 -47.17
C GLU A 80 -4.87 1.94 -45.82
N ALA A 81 -3.61 2.06 -45.39
CA ALA A 81 -3.27 2.71 -44.13
C ALA A 81 -3.41 4.23 -44.25
N LYS A 82 -4.52 4.77 -43.73
CA LYS A 82 -4.72 6.22 -43.55
C LYS A 82 -3.63 6.76 -42.61
N PRO A 83 -2.91 7.86 -42.95
CA PRO A 83 -1.76 8.30 -42.18
C PRO A 83 -2.15 8.78 -40.78
N GLU A 84 -1.60 8.13 -39.75
CA GLU A 84 -1.78 8.53 -38.37
C GLU A 84 -1.09 9.87 -38.10
N LYS A 85 -1.83 10.84 -37.54
CA LYS A 85 -1.24 12.09 -37.05
C LYS A 85 -0.37 11.80 -35.82
N PRO A 86 0.74 12.54 -35.60
CA PRO A 86 1.62 12.30 -34.45
C PRO A 86 0.84 12.30 -33.13
N VAL A 87 0.92 11.19 -32.38
CA VAL A 87 0.15 10.97 -31.16
C VAL A 87 0.59 11.96 -30.09
N ALA A 88 -0.24 12.98 -29.84
CA ALA A 88 -0.07 13.89 -28.71
C ALA A 88 -0.10 13.10 -27.40
N LYS A 89 0.77 13.45 -26.45
CA LYS A 89 0.79 12.81 -25.13
C LYS A 89 -0.59 12.98 -24.47
N PRO A 90 -1.22 11.93 -23.93
CA PRO A 90 -2.51 12.07 -23.27
C PRO A 90 -2.40 13.05 -22.09
N ALA A 91 -3.40 13.93 -21.96
CA ALA A 91 -3.42 14.97 -20.96
C ALA A 91 -3.77 14.41 -19.56
N PRO A 92 -3.38 15.10 -18.46
CA PRO A 92 -3.84 14.78 -17.11
C PRO A 92 -5.35 14.98 -16.99
N VAL A 93 -6.03 14.11 -16.24
CA VAL A 93 -7.48 14.22 -16.00
C VAL A 93 -7.73 14.97 -14.68
N LYS A 94 -8.53 16.05 -14.73
CA LYS A 94 -8.82 16.92 -13.58
C LYS A 94 -10.31 17.22 -13.50
N ASN A 95 -10.79 17.65 -12.34
CA ASN A 95 -12.12 18.24 -12.21
C ASN A 95 -12.10 19.75 -12.56
N GLU A 96 -13.26 20.39 -12.50
CA GLU A 96 -13.45 21.82 -12.79
C GLU A 96 -12.66 22.74 -11.83
N GLU A 97 -12.41 22.29 -10.60
CA GLU A 97 -11.57 22.98 -9.61
C GLU A 97 -10.06 22.80 -9.87
N GLY A 98 -9.66 22.04 -10.89
CA GLY A 98 -8.27 21.72 -11.20
C GLY A 98 -7.62 20.63 -10.33
N LYS A 99 -8.38 19.99 -9.42
CA LYS A 99 -7.91 18.84 -8.63
C LYS A 99 -7.75 17.63 -9.53
N LEU A 100 -6.72 16.83 -9.28
CA LEU A 100 -6.42 15.62 -10.07
C LEU A 100 -7.49 14.54 -9.82
N ILE A 101 -7.96 13.84 -10.85
CA ILE A 101 -8.86 12.69 -10.66
C ILE A 101 -8.03 11.41 -10.66
N LEU A 102 -8.04 10.67 -9.56
CA LEU A 102 -7.35 9.39 -9.39
C LEU A 102 -8.38 8.25 -9.46
N GLY A 103 -8.00 7.12 -10.06
CA GLY A 103 -8.72 5.86 -9.87
C GLY A 103 -8.38 5.20 -8.53
N GLU A 104 -9.01 4.06 -8.24
CA GLU A 104 -8.63 3.20 -7.09
C GLU A 104 -7.24 2.53 -7.27
N GLN A 105 -6.63 2.66 -8.45
CA GLN A 105 -5.30 2.17 -8.80
C GLN A 105 -4.67 3.17 -9.77
N GLU A 106 -3.39 3.50 -9.61
CA GLU A 106 -2.68 4.43 -10.51
C GLU A 106 -1.26 3.98 -10.86
N TYR A 107 -0.70 4.54 -11.93
CA TYR A 107 0.74 4.45 -12.21
C TYR A 107 1.48 5.62 -11.58
N VAL A 108 2.51 5.32 -10.79
CA VAL A 108 3.29 6.32 -10.05
C VAL A 108 4.76 6.23 -10.42
N ARG A 109 5.43 7.38 -10.56
CA ARG A 109 6.89 7.49 -10.64
C ARG A 109 7.41 7.77 -9.24
N LEU A 110 8.27 6.90 -8.71
CA LEU A 110 9.13 7.18 -7.56
C LEU A 110 10.40 7.82 -8.12
N VAL A 111 10.51 9.15 -8.05
CA VAL A 111 11.48 9.93 -8.85
C VAL A 111 12.91 9.64 -8.39
N ASP A 112 13.17 9.74 -7.08
CA ASP A 112 14.49 9.52 -6.49
C ASP A 112 14.98 8.07 -6.72
N MET A 113 14.03 7.13 -6.69
CA MET A 113 14.24 5.69 -6.86
C MET A 113 14.33 5.26 -8.34
N LYS A 114 13.99 6.17 -9.26
CA LYS A 114 13.95 5.99 -10.73
C LYS A 114 13.06 4.83 -11.20
N VAL A 115 12.07 4.46 -10.39
CA VAL A 115 11.11 3.37 -10.63
C VAL A 115 9.74 3.93 -11.02
N THR A 116 9.10 3.32 -12.03
CA THR A 116 7.68 3.55 -12.33
C THR A 116 6.91 2.27 -12.00
N THR A 117 5.92 2.35 -11.11
CA THR A 117 5.19 1.19 -10.58
C THR A 117 3.70 1.46 -10.40
N LYS A 118 2.95 0.49 -9.89
CA LYS A 118 1.52 0.64 -9.55
C LYS A 118 1.34 1.02 -8.09
N ALA A 119 0.40 1.92 -7.82
CA ALA A 119 -0.06 2.24 -6.47
C ALA A 119 -1.52 1.84 -6.25
N ARG A 120 -1.83 1.42 -5.02
CA ARG A 120 -3.20 1.51 -4.48
C ARG A 120 -3.44 2.95 -4.03
N ILE A 121 -4.58 3.53 -4.39
CA ILE A 121 -5.10 4.74 -3.75
C ILE A 121 -6.02 4.28 -2.62
N ASP A 122 -5.74 4.70 -1.38
CA ASP A 122 -6.38 4.18 -0.19
C ASP A 122 -6.96 5.33 0.67
N THR A 123 -8.29 5.40 0.70
CA THR A 123 -9.06 6.39 1.48
C THR A 123 -9.27 6.01 2.95
N GLY A 124 -8.98 4.76 3.34
CA GLY A 124 -8.93 4.35 4.73
C GLY A 124 -7.58 4.71 5.39
N ALA A 125 -6.49 4.63 4.64
CA ALA A 125 -5.15 4.96 5.12
C ALA A 125 -4.96 6.48 5.33
N THR A 126 -4.33 6.85 6.45
CA THR A 126 -3.87 8.24 6.69
C THR A 126 -2.53 8.51 6.02
N THR A 127 -1.55 7.60 6.20
CA THR A 127 -0.17 7.71 5.69
C THR A 127 0.07 6.77 4.52
N SER A 128 0.98 7.14 3.61
CA SER A 128 1.42 6.26 2.52
C SER A 128 2.47 5.23 3.00
N SER A 129 2.60 4.11 2.29
CA SER A 129 3.62 3.08 2.56
C SER A 129 4.23 2.54 1.28
N LEU A 130 5.51 2.15 1.36
CA LEU A 130 6.29 1.57 0.27
C LEU A 130 6.81 0.19 0.67
N SER A 131 6.57 -0.79 -0.20
CA SER A 131 7.19 -2.11 -0.18
C SER A 131 8.66 -2.00 -0.57
N ALA A 132 9.54 -2.42 0.33
CA ALA A 132 10.98 -2.43 0.12
C ALA A 132 11.61 -3.68 0.75
N VAL A 133 12.69 -4.16 0.14
CA VAL A 133 13.51 -5.28 0.62
C VAL A 133 14.89 -4.77 1.05
N ASP A 134 15.65 -5.60 1.75
CA ASP A 134 16.98 -5.29 2.29
C ASP A 134 17.00 -4.00 3.13
N ILE A 135 15.96 -3.78 3.94
CA ILE A 135 15.78 -2.59 4.79
C ILE A 135 16.78 -2.65 5.96
N VAL A 136 17.90 -1.94 5.83
CA VAL A 136 18.97 -1.90 6.82
C VAL A 136 19.18 -0.46 7.32
N PRO A 137 18.86 -0.13 8.59
CA PRO A 137 19.20 1.16 9.17
C PRO A 137 20.70 1.27 9.44
N PHE A 138 21.24 2.48 9.32
CA PHE A 138 22.64 2.79 9.63
C PHE A 138 22.78 4.27 10.01
N GLU A 139 23.90 4.65 10.65
CA GLU A 139 24.22 6.05 10.93
C GLU A 139 25.14 6.64 9.84
N ARG A 140 24.92 7.90 9.48
CA ARG A 140 25.86 8.71 8.70
C ARG A 140 25.80 10.15 9.20
N ASP A 141 26.97 10.71 9.50
CA ASP A 141 27.16 12.10 9.94
C ASP A 141 26.28 12.49 11.14
N GLY A 142 26.15 11.60 12.14
CA GLY A 142 25.32 11.81 13.34
C GLY A 142 23.81 11.73 13.09
N LYS A 143 23.37 11.15 11.96
CA LYS A 143 21.95 11.06 11.56
C LYS A 143 21.58 9.62 11.21
N GLU A 144 20.32 9.26 11.48
CA GLU A 144 19.75 7.98 11.06
C GLU A 144 19.46 7.97 9.55
N TRP A 145 19.92 6.92 8.88
CA TRP A 145 19.63 6.62 7.47
C TRP A 145 19.11 5.19 7.34
N VAL A 146 18.45 4.91 6.23
CA VAL A 146 18.01 3.56 5.86
C VAL A 146 18.48 3.22 4.44
N LYS A 147 19.13 2.07 4.30
CA LYS A 147 19.44 1.41 3.03
C LYS A 147 18.29 0.47 2.67
N PHE A 148 17.91 0.41 1.39
CA PHE A 148 16.87 -0.51 0.89
C PHE A 148 16.88 -0.64 -0.64
N LYS A 149 16.06 -1.56 -1.17
CA LYS A 149 15.70 -1.70 -2.59
C LYS A 149 14.18 -1.77 -2.74
N VAL A 150 13.62 -1.22 -3.83
CA VAL A 150 12.22 -1.48 -4.22
C VAL A 150 12.23 -2.66 -5.19
N LYS A 151 11.64 -3.79 -4.81
CA LYS A 151 11.59 -5.02 -5.61
C LYS A 151 10.16 -5.56 -5.64
N HIS A 152 9.49 -5.52 -6.79
CA HIS A 152 8.09 -5.94 -6.91
C HIS A 152 7.70 -6.35 -8.35
N SER A 153 7.11 -7.54 -8.51
CA SER A 153 6.53 -8.02 -9.79
C SER A 153 7.40 -7.77 -11.05
N GLY A 154 8.71 -8.09 -10.97
CA GLY A 154 9.66 -7.90 -12.08
C GLY A 154 10.22 -6.48 -12.23
N VAL A 155 9.84 -5.54 -11.36
CA VAL A 155 10.44 -4.20 -11.26
C VAL A 155 11.41 -4.18 -10.07
N GLU A 156 12.64 -3.75 -10.29
CA GLU A 156 13.67 -3.65 -9.26
C GLU A 156 14.44 -2.33 -9.37
N SER A 157 14.62 -1.63 -8.26
CA SER A 157 15.49 -0.45 -8.17
C SER A 157 16.95 -0.87 -7.98
N LYS A 158 17.87 0.07 -8.19
CA LYS A 158 19.20 -0.06 -7.56
C LYS A 158 19.04 0.01 -6.04
N GLU A 159 20.03 -0.52 -5.32
CA GLU A 159 20.20 -0.21 -3.90
C GLU A 159 20.38 1.29 -3.71
N MET A 160 19.73 1.84 -2.69
CA MET A 160 19.80 3.26 -2.36
C MET A 160 19.80 3.47 -0.85
N SER A 161 20.07 4.71 -0.43
CA SER A 161 19.98 5.10 0.97
C SER A 161 19.35 6.47 1.10
N MET A 162 18.45 6.63 2.07
CA MET A 162 17.75 7.88 2.34
C MET A 162 17.78 8.17 3.85
N PRO A 163 17.74 9.45 4.28
CA PRO A 163 17.62 9.78 5.69
C PRO A 163 16.29 9.27 6.25
N VAL A 164 16.29 8.87 7.52
CA VAL A 164 15.06 8.53 8.25
C VAL A 164 14.48 9.82 8.82
N GLU A 165 13.26 10.18 8.39
CA GLU A 165 12.54 11.36 8.89
C GLU A 165 12.07 11.13 10.34
N ARG A 166 11.59 9.92 10.62
CA ARG A 166 11.23 9.41 11.94
C ARG A 166 11.01 7.90 11.90
N TRP A 167 10.84 7.31 13.08
CA TRP A 167 10.32 5.95 13.23
C TRP A 167 8.85 5.97 13.64
N VAL A 168 8.08 5.02 13.10
CA VAL A 168 6.69 4.76 13.52
C VAL A 168 6.56 3.33 14.04
N LYS A 169 5.77 3.14 15.10
CA LYS A 169 5.35 1.81 15.55
C LYS A 169 4.05 1.46 14.82
N VAL A 170 4.06 0.38 14.04
CA VAL A 170 2.87 -0.13 13.34
C VAL A 170 2.42 -1.41 14.02
N LYS A 171 1.30 -1.37 14.73
CA LYS A 171 0.59 -2.60 15.14
C LYS A 171 0.01 -3.26 13.89
N GLN A 172 0.27 -4.55 13.71
CA GLN A 172 -0.44 -5.34 12.70
C GLN A 172 -1.73 -5.89 13.31
N SER A 173 -2.79 -6.08 12.53
CA SER A 173 -4.00 -6.76 13.00
C SER A 173 -3.81 -8.27 13.23
N SER A 174 -2.61 -8.79 12.94
CA SER A 174 -2.21 -10.19 13.01
C SER A 174 -1.06 -10.46 13.99
N SER A 175 -0.67 -9.47 14.81
CA SER A 175 0.38 -9.61 15.83
C SER A 175 0.14 -8.64 16.98
N GLU A 176 0.44 -9.05 18.21
CA GLU A 176 0.46 -8.15 19.37
C GLU A 176 1.70 -7.24 19.36
N GLU A 177 2.78 -7.66 18.71
CA GLU A 177 4.00 -6.88 18.57
C GLU A 177 3.85 -5.75 17.54
N SER A 178 4.52 -4.63 17.78
CA SER A 178 4.49 -3.45 16.91
C SER A 178 5.79 -3.29 16.14
N ASP A 179 5.74 -3.40 14.82
CA ASP A 179 6.91 -3.17 13.95
C ASP A 179 7.42 -1.73 14.10
N LYS A 180 8.71 -1.56 14.41
CA LYS A 180 9.41 -0.26 14.32
C LYS A 180 9.82 -0.05 12.87
N ARG A 181 9.10 0.80 12.13
CA ARG A 181 9.32 1.05 10.69
C ARG A 181 9.86 2.46 10.43
N PRO A 182 10.87 2.63 9.56
CA PRO A 182 11.39 3.95 9.23
C PRO A 182 10.47 4.66 8.23
N VAL A 183 10.31 5.97 8.39
CA VAL A 183 9.66 6.85 7.43
C VAL A 183 10.73 7.58 6.63
N ILE A 184 10.59 7.58 5.30
CA ILE A 184 11.40 8.38 4.37
C ILE A 184 10.52 9.42 3.67
N VAL A 185 11.14 10.49 3.15
CA VAL A 185 10.47 11.43 2.23
C VAL A 185 11.00 11.18 0.81
N SER A 186 10.11 10.98 -0.17
CA SER A 186 10.50 10.82 -1.58
C SER A 186 9.58 11.63 -2.50
N VAL A 187 10.15 12.15 -3.59
CA VAL A 187 9.40 12.84 -4.64
C VAL A 187 8.69 11.81 -5.53
N ILE A 188 7.38 11.97 -5.71
CA ILE A 188 6.58 11.14 -6.61
C ILE A 188 5.85 11.97 -7.66
N LYS A 189 5.54 11.35 -8.80
CA LYS A 189 4.75 11.96 -9.89
C LYS A 189 3.63 11.04 -10.38
N ILE A 190 2.46 11.64 -10.60
CA ILE A 190 1.25 11.02 -11.16
C ILE A 190 0.60 12.05 -12.10
N GLY A 191 0.38 11.71 -13.38
CA GLY A 191 -0.04 12.69 -14.37
C GLY A 191 0.99 13.83 -14.52
N ASP A 192 0.54 15.08 -14.40
CA ASP A 192 1.41 16.26 -14.29
C ASP A 192 1.88 16.54 -12.85
N MET A 193 1.04 16.23 -11.85
CA MET A 193 1.31 16.50 -10.44
C MET A 193 2.58 15.80 -9.93
N THR A 194 3.45 16.58 -9.29
CA THR A 194 4.68 16.11 -8.65
C THR A 194 4.69 16.63 -7.21
N SER A 195 4.91 15.75 -6.22
CA SER A 195 4.86 16.10 -4.79
C SER A 195 5.90 15.34 -3.97
N LYS A 196 6.27 15.87 -2.81
CA LYS A 196 7.01 15.14 -1.78
C LYS A 196 6.02 14.34 -0.93
N THR A 197 6.25 13.05 -0.80
CA THR A 197 5.38 12.13 -0.06
C THR A 197 6.19 11.37 0.97
N GLU A 198 5.67 11.27 2.19
CA GLU A 198 6.21 10.41 3.23
C GLU A 198 5.82 8.94 2.98
N PHE A 199 6.77 8.02 3.12
CA PHE A 199 6.52 6.59 3.04
C PHE A 199 7.10 5.85 4.24
N THR A 200 6.23 5.15 4.96
CA THR A 200 6.66 4.09 5.88
C THR A 200 7.17 2.89 5.06
N LEU A 201 8.42 2.47 5.30
CA LEU A 201 9.00 1.29 4.65
C LEU A 201 8.62 0.01 5.40
N ALA A 202 8.38 -1.08 4.65
CA ALA A 202 8.29 -2.45 5.16
C ALA A 202 8.49 -3.44 3.99
N ASP A 203 8.86 -4.69 4.27
CA ASP A 203 8.66 -5.74 3.28
C ASP A 203 7.16 -6.01 3.13
N ARG A 204 6.63 -5.74 1.94
CA ARG A 204 5.25 -6.05 1.55
C ARG A 204 5.21 -6.73 0.17
N THR A 205 6.28 -7.47 -0.17
CA THR A 205 6.44 -8.20 -1.44
C THR A 205 5.28 -9.17 -1.72
N HIS A 206 4.67 -9.70 -0.67
CA HIS A 206 3.48 -10.55 -0.70
C HIS A 206 2.17 -9.82 -1.10
N LEU A 207 2.14 -8.48 -1.12
CA LEU A 207 0.95 -7.71 -1.51
C LEU A 207 0.89 -7.41 -3.01
N LYS A 208 -0.30 -7.12 -3.53
CA LYS A 208 -0.52 -6.83 -4.96
C LYS A 208 0.10 -5.51 -5.44
N TYR A 209 0.26 -4.52 -4.55
CA TYR A 209 0.76 -3.19 -4.89
C TYR A 209 1.95 -2.81 -4.00
N PRO A 210 3.12 -2.43 -4.56
CA PRO A 210 4.26 -2.01 -3.77
C PRO A 210 4.09 -0.61 -3.19
N VAL A 211 3.24 0.22 -3.78
CA VAL A 211 2.93 1.55 -3.25
C VAL A 211 1.48 1.57 -2.79
N LEU A 212 1.25 2.12 -1.60
CA LEU A 212 -0.05 2.49 -1.08
C LEU A 212 0.00 3.98 -0.77
N LEU A 213 -0.85 4.77 -1.42
CA LEU A 213 -0.97 6.20 -1.18
C LEU A 213 -2.17 6.46 -0.28
N GLY A 214 -1.91 7.01 0.90
CA GLY A 214 -2.92 7.38 1.89
C GLY A 214 -3.36 8.84 1.75
N ARG A 215 -4.39 9.23 2.52
CA ARG A 215 -5.02 10.55 2.46
C ARG A 215 -4.04 11.73 2.57
N SER A 216 -2.96 11.62 3.35
CA SER A 216 -1.90 12.64 3.46
C SER A 216 -1.24 13.05 2.14
N PHE A 217 -1.32 12.22 1.10
CA PHE A 217 -0.85 12.57 -0.25
C PHE A 217 -1.89 13.34 -1.07
N PHE A 218 -3.17 12.95 -1.00
CA PHE A 218 -4.18 13.37 -1.98
C PHE A 218 -5.29 14.30 -1.45
N ARG A 219 -5.50 14.37 -0.13
CA ARG A 219 -6.63 15.04 0.55
C ARG A 219 -7.03 16.39 -0.07
N ASP A 220 -6.05 17.28 -0.27
CA ASP A 220 -6.30 18.67 -0.63
C ASP A 220 -5.97 18.96 -2.13
N VAL A 221 -5.52 17.95 -2.90
CA VAL A 221 -5.02 18.09 -4.28
C VAL A 221 -5.72 17.21 -5.32
N ALA A 222 -6.48 16.20 -4.90
CA ALA A 222 -7.07 15.21 -5.79
C ALA A 222 -8.36 14.59 -5.25
N LEU A 223 -9.22 14.11 -6.17
CA LEU A 223 -10.41 13.32 -5.88
C LEU A 223 -10.19 11.87 -6.32
N VAL A 224 -10.81 10.92 -5.61
CA VAL A 224 -10.66 9.47 -5.87
C VAL A 224 -11.96 8.88 -6.38
N ASP A 225 -11.99 8.51 -7.67
CA ASP A 225 -13.07 7.77 -8.29
C ASP A 225 -12.79 6.26 -8.19
N VAL A 226 -13.43 5.61 -7.23
CA VAL A 226 -13.21 4.18 -6.96
C VAL A 226 -13.73 3.24 -8.06
N SER A 227 -14.52 3.74 -9.03
CA SER A 227 -14.96 2.93 -10.17
C SER A 227 -13.87 2.79 -11.25
N ARG A 228 -12.89 3.71 -11.27
CA ARG A 228 -11.88 3.82 -12.32
C ARG A 228 -10.50 3.35 -11.87
N LYS A 229 -9.63 3.06 -12.85
CA LYS A 229 -8.25 2.58 -12.67
C LYS A 229 -7.37 3.22 -13.75
N TYR A 230 -6.16 3.63 -13.40
CA TYR A 230 -5.18 4.23 -14.32
C TYR A 230 -5.76 5.44 -15.07
N VAL A 231 -6.42 6.33 -14.33
CA VAL A 231 -7.06 7.55 -14.85
C VAL A 231 -6.01 8.53 -15.37
N GLN A 232 -4.81 8.52 -14.78
CA GLN A 232 -3.73 9.40 -15.20
C GLN A 232 -2.80 8.76 -16.24
N PRO A 233 -2.24 9.55 -17.17
CA PRO A 233 -1.17 9.11 -18.06
C PRO A 233 -0.04 8.41 -17.30
N LYS A 234 0.32 7.20 -17.73
CA LYS A 234 1.45 6.44 -17.15
C LYS A 234 2.73 7.29 -17.21
N PRO A 235 3.37 7.62 -16.08
CA PRO A 235 4.54 8.48 -16.07
C PRO A 235 5.70 7.94 -16.92
N SER A 236 6.43 8.84 -17.58
CA SER A 236 7.63 8.51 -18.36
C SER A 236 8.74 7.91 -17.50
N SER A 237 9.56 7.05 -18.12
CA SER A 237 10.81 6.55 -17.52
C SER A 237 11.97 7.56 -17.63
N LYS A 238 11.81 8.57 -18.50
CA LYS A 238 12.56 9.83 -18.49
C LYS A 238 11.97 10.74 -17.42
#